data_AF-A0A961JBC6-F1
#
_entry.id   AF-A0A961JBC6-F1
#
_cell.length_a   1.000
_cell.length_b   1.000
_cell.length_c   1.000
_cell.angle_alpha   90.00
_cell.angle_beta   90.00
_cell.angle_gamma   90.00
#
_symmetry.space_group_name_H-M   'P 1'
#
loop_
_entity.id
_entity.type
_entity.pdbx_description
1 polymer ?
#
loop_
_entity_poly.entity_id
_entity_poly.type
_entity_poly.pdbx_seq_one_letter_code
_entity_poly.pdbx_strand_id
1 'polypeptide(L)'
;MKWALNHMTTPGLGYEAFVDLAARLGCVGIEVRNDLARPLFDGIDPGEAGALARAKGLRLVGLSQVYPFNSWSDEIAAEVRALIATARAAGAETISLIPRNDGT
;
A
#
# COMPACT_ATOMS: atom_id res chain seq x y z
N MET A 1 -4.48 20.87 -8.39
CA MET A 1 -4.96 19.46 -8.37
C MET A 1 -4.08 18.67 -7.42
N LYS A 2 -4.62 17.72 -6.65
CA LYS A 2 -3.84 16.89 -5.72
C LYS A 2 -3.67 15.49 -6.33
N TRP A 3 -2.44 14.97 -6.35
CA TRP A 3 -2.11 13.67 -6.95
C TRP A 3 -1.43 12.75 -5.93
N ALA A 4 -1.69 11.45 -6.02
CA ALA A 4 -0.95 10.43 -5.29
C ALA A 4 -0.30 9.46 -6.29
N LEU A 5 0.84 8.88 -5.92
CA LEU A 5 1.55 7.93 -6.77
C LEU A 5 1.20 6.49 -6.37
N ASN A 6 0.77 5.68 -7.32
CA ASN A 6 0.57 4.25 -7.10
C ASN A 6 1.90 3.51 -7.31
N HIS A 7 2.29 2.65 -6.36
CA HIS A 7 3.56 1.91 -6.44
C HIS A 7 3.65 1.01 -7.68
N MET A 8 2.50 0.57 -8.22
CA MET A 8 2.42 -0.20 -9.47
C MET A 8 2.92 0.58 -10.70
N THR A 9 3.00 1.92 -10.65
CA THR A 9 3.60 2.73 -11.72
C THR A 9 5.11 2.55 -11.80
N THR A 10 5.76 2.10 -10.72
CA THR A 10 7.21 1.91 -10.64
C THR A 10 7.58 0.63 -9.88
N PRO A 11 7.19 -0.57 -10.37
CA PRO A 11 7.31 -1.84 -9.64
C PRO A 11 8.78 -2.28 -9.41
N GLY A 12 9.70 -1.72 -10.21
CA GLY A 12 11.14 -1.93 -10.06
C GLY A 12 11.79 -1.10 -8.94
N LEU A 13 11.16 -0.01 -8.49
CA LEU A 13 11.73 0.86 -7.46
C LEU A 13 11.50 0.28 -6.05
N GLY A 14 12.55 0.33 -5.24
CA GLY A 14 12.43 0.07 -3.80
C GLY A 14 11.63 1.14 -3.09
N TYR A 15 11.10 0.82 -1.92
CA TYR A 15 10.14 1.63 -1.18
C TYR A 15 10.69 3.05 -0.89
N GLU A 16 11.92 3.18 -0.40
CA GLU A 16 12.52 4.51 -0.15
C GLU A 16 12.64 5.34 -1.43
N ALA A 17 13.14 4.74 -2.51
CA ALA A 17 13.27 5.43 -3.80
C ALA A 17 11.91 5.80 -4.39
N PHE A 18 10.87 5.00 -4.15
CA PHE A 18 9.49 5.28 -4.52
C PHE A 18 8.90 6.46 -3.72
N VAL A 19 9.13 6.51 -2.41
CA VAL A 19 8.75 7.64 -1.54
C VAL A 19 9.46 8.93 -2.02
N ASP A 20 10.76 8.87 -2.30
CA ASP A 20 11.52 10.00 -2.81
C ASP A 20 11.01 10.49 -4.17
N LEU A 21 10.66 9.55 -5.08
CA LEU A 21 10.07 9.88 -6.36
C LEU A 21 8.73 10.61 -6.19
N ALA A 22 7.83 10.09 -5.35
CA ALA A 22 6.53 10.71 -5.12
C ALA A 22 6.67 12.14 -4.56
N ALA A 23 7.60 12.37 -3.64
CA ALA A 23 7.89 13.70 -3.12
C ALA A 23 8.42 14.64 -4.22
N ARG A 24 9.36 14.18 -5.05
CA ARG A 24 9.91 14.95 -6.18
C ARG A 24 8.86 15.30 -7.24
N LEU A 25 7.87 14.44 -7.45
CA LEU A 25 6.75 14.68 -8.36
C LEU A 25 5.70 15.64 -7.77
N GLY A 26 5.87 16.08 -6.52
CA GLY A 26 4.89 16.94 -5.84
C GLY A 26 3.58 16.22 -5.51
N CYS A 27 3.62 14.89 -5.36
CA CYS A 27 2.45 14.14 -4.91
C CYS A 27 2.13 14.48 -3.45
N VAL A 28 0.85 14.39 -3.09
CA VAL A 28 0.39 14.55 -1.70
C VAL A 28 0.50 13.25 -0.90
N GLY A 29 0.77 12.13 -1.58
CA GLY A 29 0.86 10.82 -0.95
C GLY A 29 1.12 9.69 -1.94
N ILE A 30 1.09 8.48 -1.41
CA ILE A 30 1.39 7.24 -2.11
C ILE A 30 0.36 6.16 -1.78
N GLU A 31 0.11 5.26 -2.71
CA GLU A 31 -0.55 3.96 -2.49
C GLU A 31 0.49 2.85 -2.66
N VAL A 32 0.65 2.01 -1.65
CA VAL A 32 1.68 0.95 -1.63
C VAL A 32 1.05 -0.40 -1.94
N ARG A 33 1.77 -1.22 -2.72
CA ARG A 33 1.29 -2.49 -3.27
C ARG A 33 1.93 -3.68 -2.54
N ASN A 34 1.13 -4.69 -2.15
CA ASN A 34 1.59 -5.97 -1.59
C ASN A 34 1.67 -7.09 -2.65
N ASP A 35 1.29 -6.81 -3.89
CA ASP A 35 1.27 -7.73 -5.03
C ASP A 35 2.43 -7.45 -6.01
N LEU A 36 3.55 -6.96 -5.48
CA LEU A 36 4.81 -6.82 -6.20
C LEU A 36 5.74 -8.00 -5.90
N ALA A 37 6.82 -8.16 -6.67
CA ALA A 37 7.82 -9.21 -6.48
C ALA A 37 8.66 -9.09 -5.18
N ARG A 38 8.24 -8.23 -4.25
CA ARG A 38 8.91 -7.91 -3.00
C ARG A 38 7.87 -7.73 -1.89
N PRO A 39 8.24 -7.92 -0.61
CA PRO A 39 7.33 -7.68 0.50
C PRO A 39 6.83 -6.24 0.52
N LEU A 40 5.68 -6.01 1.15
CA LEU A 40 5.18 -4.67 1.40
C LEU A 40 6.24 -3.83 2.14
N PHE A 41 6.44 -2.58 1.70
CA PHE A 41 7.50 -1.69 2.19
C PHE A 41 8.92 -2.26 2.07
N ASP A 42 9.17 -3.21 1.17
CA ASP A 42 10.44 -3.93 1.04
C ASP A 42 10.85 -4.69 2.32
N GLY A 43 9.90 -4.96 3.21
CA GLY A 43 10.14 -5.64 4.49
C GLY A 43 10.48 -4.72 5.66
N ILE A 44 10.47 -3.39 5.47
CA ILE A 44 10.60 -2.40 6.55
C ILE A 44 9.41 -2.53 7.51
N ASP A 45 9.63 -2.31 8.81
CA ASP A 45 8.56 -2.26 9.79
C ASP A 45 7.48 -1.24 9.34
N PRO A 46 6.18 -1.56 9.39
CA PRO A 46 5.14 -0.67 8.92
C PRO A 46 5.19 0.73 9.55
N GLY A 47 5.48 0.83 10.86
CA GLY A 47 5.60 2.10 11.58
C GLY A 47 6.76 2.95 11.05
N GLU A 48 7.92 2.33 10.84
CA GLU A 48 9.09 2.98 10.24
C GLU A 48 8.81 3.40 8.79
N ALA A 49 8.21 2.52 7.99
CA ALA A 49 7.83 2.80 6.61
C ALA A 49 6.88 4.00 6.50
N GLY A 50 5.92 4.09 7.43
CA GLY A 50 5.04 5.24 7.55
C GLY A 50 5.75 6.51 8.00
N ALA A 51 6.71 6.41 8.93
CA ALA A 51 7.52 7.55 9.35
C ALA A 51 8.36 8.11 8.19
N LEU A 52 8.94 7.24 7.36
CA LEU A 52 9.69 7.63 6.15
C LEU A 52 8.82 8.44 5.17
N ALA A 53 7.60 7.98 4.88
CA ALA A 53 6.68 8.72 4.02
C ALA A 53 6.34 10.10 4.59
N ARG A 54 6.01 10.18 5.89
CA ARG A 54 5.67 11.45 6.56
C ARG A 54 6.85 12.41 6.64
N ALA A 55 8.05 11.90 6.83
CA ALA A 55 9.28 12.71 6.83
C ALA A 55 9.51 13.42 5.48
N LYS A 56 8.93 12.90 4.40
CA LYS A 56 8.94 13.51 3.05
C LYS A 56 7.68 14.33 2.76
N GLY A 57 6.84 14.57 3.76
CA GLY A 57 5.58 15.32 3.61
C GLY A 57 4.48 14.54 2.90
N LEU A 58 4.61 13.21 2.76
CA LEU A 58 3.67 12.36 2.05
C LEU A 58 2.68 11.67 3.00
N ARG A 59 1.45 11.51 2.51
CA ARG A 59 0.45 10.64 3.13
C ARG A 59 0.58 9.21 2.58
N LEU A 60 0.37 8.22 3.42
CA LEU A 60 0.07 6.86 2.96
C LEU A 60 -1.43 6.79 2.67
N VAL A 61 -1.82 7.03 1.43
CA VAL A 61 -3.23 7.11 1.03
C VAL A 61 -3.91 5.74 1.14
N GLY A 62 -3.19 4.66 0.86
CA GLY A 62 -3.72 3.32 1.06
C GLY A 62 -2.70 2.21 0.87
N LEU A 63 -3.08 1.03 1.35
CA LEU A 63 -2.39 -0.23 1.05
C LEU A 63 -3.30 -1.09 0.17
N SER A 64 -2.74 -1.60 -0.91
CA SER A 64 -3.45 -2.47 -1.85
C SER A 64 -2.69 -3.79 -1.94
N GLN A 65 -3.30 -4.96 -1.77
CA GLN A 65 -4.72 -5.26 -1.73
C GLN A 65 -5.05 -6.59 -1.02
N VAL A 66 -6.34 -6.89 -0.85
CA VAL A 66 -6.85 -8.26 -0.68
C VAL A 66 -7.71 -8.63 -1.89
N TYR A 67 -7.47 -9.81 -2.47
CA TYR A 67 -8.24 -10.37 -3.58
C TYR A 67 -8.41 -11.89 -3.41
N PRO A 68 -9.60 -12.47 -3.64
CA PRO A 68 -10.89 -11.82 -3.86
C PRO A 68 -11.72 -11.66 -2.57
N PHE A 69 -11.95 -10.43 -2.11
CA PHE A 69 -12.59 -10.20 -0.79
C PHE A 69 -14.03 -10.73 -0.70
N ASN A 70 -14.76 -10.75 -1.82
CA ASN A 70 -16.16 -11.19 -1.89
C ASN A 70 -16.31 -12.72 -1.99
N SER A 71 -15.21 -13.46 -2.01
CA SER A 71 -15.17 -14.91 -1.89
C SER A 71 -14.83 -15.28 -0.45
N TRP A 72 -15.71 -14.90 0.46
CA TRP A 72 -15.40 -14.86 1.88
C TRP A 72 -15.04 -16.25 2.44
N SER A 73 -13.92 -16.31 3.16
CA SER A 73 -13.45 -17.47 3.93
C SER A 73 -12.70 -17.00 5.18
N ASP A 74 -12.36 -17.93 6.08
CA ASP A 74 -11.56 -17.58 7.27
C ASP A 74 -10.17 -17.07 6.91
N GLU A 75 -9.59 -17.57 5.81
CA GLU A 75 -8.31 -17.13 5.25
C GLU A 75 -8.41 -15.69 4.72
N ILE A 76 -9.41 -15.40 3.88
CA ILE A 76 -9.64 -14.02 3.39
C ILE A 76 -9.90 -13.06 4.56
N ALA A 77 -10.66 -13.50 5.56
CA ALA A 77 -10.90 -12.70 6.75
C ALA A 77 -9.59 -12.42 7.53
N ALA A 78 -8.67 -13.39 7.58
CA ALA A 78 -7.35 -13.22 8.17
C ALA A 78 -6.47 -12.26 7.37
N GLU A 79 -6.46 -12.35 6.04
CA GLU A 79 -5.74 -11.43 5.15
C GLU A 79 -6.23 -9.98 5.31
N VAL A 80 -7.55 -9.76 5.34
CA VAL A 80 -8.13 -8.43 5.58
C VAL A 80 -7.70 -7.90 6.94
N ARG A 81 -7.78 -8.71 8.01
CA ARG A 81 -7.34 -8.29 9.35
C ARG A 81 -5.85 -7.95 9.38
N ALA A 82 -5.01 -8.73 8.72
CA ALA A 82 -3.58 -8.48 8.61
C ALA A 82 -3.31 -7.15 7.89
N LEU A 83 -3.93 -6.92 6.73
CA LEU A 83 -3.74 -5.69 5.98
C LEU A 83 -4.24 -4.46 6.75
N ILE A 84 -5.36 -4.57 7.49
CA ILE A 84 -5.84 -3.51 8.39
C ILE A 84 -4.82 -3.24 9.50
N ALA A 85 -4.26 -4.27 10.13
CA ALA A 85 -3.26 -4.10 11.18
C ALA A 85 -2.01 -3.39 10.66
N THR A 86 -1.52 -3.79 9.48
CA THR A 86 -0.39 -3.15 8.80
C THR A 86 -0.71 -1.70 8.40
N ALA A 87 -1.90 -1.44 7.86
CA ALA A 87 -2.35 -0.08 7.53
C ALA A 87 -2.38 0.80 8.77
N ARG A 88 -2.91 0.31 9.89
CA ARG A 88 -2.93 1.05 11.16
C ARG A 88 -1.53 1.33 11.69
N ALA A 89 -0.63 0.34 11.67
CA ALA A 89 0.74 0.49 12.13
C ALA A 89 1.52 1.51 11.28
N ALA A 90 1.37 1.46 9.95
CA ALA A 90 1.96 2.45 9.06
C ALA A 90 1.25 3.82 9.09
N GLY A 91 0.03 3.87 9.63
CA GLY A 91 -0.90 4.98 9.55
C GLY A 91 -1.32 5.33 8.12
N ALA A 92 -1.53 4.30 7.31
CA ALA A 92 -2.21 4.41 6.02
C ALA A 92 -3.70 4.66 6.24
N GLU A 93 -4.31 5.42 5.34
CA GLU A 93 -5.69 5.90 5.50
C GLU A 93 -6.74 4.90 5.03
N THR A 94 -6.40 4.06 4.05
CA THR A 94 -7.31 3.11 3.42
C THR A 94 -6.64 1.76 3.15
N ILE A 95 -7.46 0.75 2.87
CA ILE A 95 -7.05 -0.50 2.24
C ILE A 95 -7.91 -0.77 1.01
N SER A 96 -7.36 -1.46 0.02
CA SER A 96 -8.11 -1.87 -1.17
C SER A 96 -8.58 -3.32 -1.07
N LEU A 97 -9.88 -3.52 -1.28
CA LEU A 97 -10.53 -4.82 -1.36
C LEU A 97 -11.00 -5.03 -2.80
N ILE A 98 -10.45 -6.04 -3.48
CA ILE A 98 -10.73 -6.28 -4.90
C ILE A 98 -11.71 -7.45 -5.04
N PRO A 99 -12.85 -7.29 -5.73
CA PRO A 99 -13.80 -8.37 -5.93
C PRO A 99 -13.23 -9.43 -6.86
N ARG A 100 -13.68 -10.67 -6.70
CA ARG A 100 -13.45 -11.78 -7.64
C ARG A 100 -13.74 -11.33 -9.06
N ASN A 101 -12.82 -11.66 -9.96
CA ASN A 101 -12.91 -11.38 -11.38
C ASN A 101 -12.38 -12.57 -12.18
N ASP A 102 -13.06 -13.71 -12.05
CA ASP A 102 -12.69 -14.97 -12.73
C ASP A 102 -13.61 -15.32 -13.91
N GLY A 103 -14.61 -14.48 -14.20
CA GLY A 103 -15.53 -14.68 -15.32
C GLY A 103 -16.55 -15.81 -15.13
N THR A 104 -16.76 -16.26 -13.89
CA THR A 104 -17.74 -17.29 -13.51
C THR A 104 -18.98 -16.74 -12.82
#